data_AF-A0A8H6BMJ2-F1
#
_entry.id   AF-A0A8H6BMJ2-F1
#
_cell.length_a   1.000
_cell.length_b   1.000
_cell.length_c   1.000
_cell.angle_alpha   90.00
_cell.angle_beta   90.00
_cell.angle_gamma   90.00
#
_symmetry.space_group_name_H-M   'P 1'
#
loop_
_entity.id
_entity.type
_entity.pdbx_description
1 polymer ?
#
loop_
_entity_poly.entity_id
_entity_poly.type
_entity_poly.pdbx_seq_one_letter_code
_entity_poly.pdbx_strand_id
1 'polypeptide(L)'
;MFANTNTSADVTGYNTGEVAVKRGSGTTKIRKGQTEEEFQEQKKQFWATGPSVSKTDILAELMSDLSLSKNEGSALLLNKMEKIDREKVFYYLNRLYYDRQYDVCLQKIDYLEKNMNIPPDFNLALKKNRSVAHVLRDLQDLRDRCQSHLP
;
A
#
# COMPACT_ATOMS: atom_id res chain seq x y z
N MET A 1 -21.46 -38.85 31.06
CA MET A 1 -21.83 -38.39 29.70
C MET A 1 -20.57 -37.83 29.07
N PHE A 2 -20.05 -38.49 28.04
CA PHE A 2 -18.81 -38.12 27.36
C PHE A 2 -19.09 -37.18 26.19
N ALA A 3 -18.22 -36.19 25.97
CA ALA A 3 -17.95 -35.64 24.66
C ALA A 3 -16.44 -35.42 24.52
N ASN A 4 -15.78 -36.39 23.88
CA ASN A 4 -14.41 -36.34 23.40
C ASN A 4 -14.27 -35.19 22.39
N THR A 5 -13.38 -34.24 22.66
CA THR A 5 -12.93 -33.24 21.68
C THR A 5 -11.87 -33.86 20.78
N ASN A 6 -12.31 -34.64 19.79
CA ASN A 6 -11.44 -35.17 18.74
C ASN A 6 -10.94 -34.04 17.84
N THR A 7 -9.66 -33.67 18.03
CA THR A 7 -8.64 -33.42 17.01
C THR A 7 -9.16 -33.08 15.61
N SER A 8 -9.20 -31.80 15.27
CA SER A 8 -9.28 -31.33 13.89
C SER A 8 -7.94 -31.64 13.20
N ALA A 9 -7.89 -32.75 12.48
CA ALA A 9 -6.78 -33.05 11.58
C ALA A 9 -6.81 -32.05 10.41
N ASP A 10 -5.94 -31.04 10.47
CA ASP A 10 -5.52 -30.30 9.28
C ASP A 10 -4.77 -31.28 8.38
N VAL A 11 -5.43 -31.75 7.32
CA VAL A 11 -4.81 -32.59 6.30
C VAL A 11 -4.06 -31.66 5.35
N THR A 12 -2.78 -31.42 5.66
CA THR A 12 -1.85 -30.75 4.75
C THR A 12 -1.49 -31.71 3.62
N GLY A 13 -1.78 -31.34 2.37
CA GLY A 13 -1.34 -32.10 1.20
C GLY A 13 0.18 -32.04 1.07
N TYR A 14 0.84 -33.20 1.22
CA TYR A 14 2.30 -33.33 1.37
C TYR A 14 3.14 -32.75 0.20
N ASN A 15 2.53 -32.52 -0.98
CA ASN A 15 3.24 -32.11 -2.19
C ASN A 15 2.86 -30.73 -2.74
N THR A 16 1.70 -30.18 -2.37
CA THR A 16 1.20 -28.90 -2.90
C THR A 16 1.22 -27.78 -1.86
N GLY A 17 1.44 -28.10 -0.58
CA GLY A 17 1.32 -27.13 0.52
C GLY A 17 -0.12 -26.65 0.74
N GLU A 18 -1.11 -27.29 0.10
CA GLU A 18 -2.51 -26.94 0.24
C GLU A 18 -3.03 -27.37 1.60
N VAL A 19 -3.77 -26.45 2.24
CA VAL A 19 -4.35 -26.67 3.57
C VAL A 19 -5.86 -26.51 3.50
N ALA A 20 -6.58 -27.56 3.90
CA ALA A 20 -8.03 -27.54 3.99
C ALA A 20 -8.45 -26.98 5.36
N VAL A 21 -8.90 -25.72 5.40
CA VAL A 21 -9.28 -25.04 6.65
C VAL A 21 -10.81 -24.96 6.76
N LYS A 22 -11.38 -25.41 7.88
CA LYS A 22 -12.80 -25.21 8.20
C LYS A 22 -13.05 -23.77 8.63
N ARG A 23 -14.00 -23.09 8.00
CA ARG A 23 -14.47 -21.75 8.43
C ARG A 23 -15.45 -21.89 9.59
N GLY A 24 -15.59 -20.84 10.39
CA GLY A 24 -16.63 -20.74 11.43
C GLY A 24 -18.07 -20.85 10.90
N SER A 25 -18.28 -20.64 9.59
CA SER A 25 -19.56 -20.86 8.89
C SER A 25 -19.83 -22.32 8.51
N GLY A 26 -18.98 -23.27 8.92
CA GLY A 26 -19.10 -24.70 8.60
C GLY A 26 -18.56 -25.12 7.23
N THR A 27 -18.14 -24.17 6.38
CA THR A 27 -17.61 -24.46 5.04
C THR A 27 -16.10 -24.70 5.05
N THR A 28 -15.64 -25.74 4.36
CA THR A 28 -14.21 -26.02 4.17
C THR A 28 -13.66 -25.19 3.02
N LYS A 29 -12.60 -24.42 3.27
CA LYS A 29 -11.87 -23.64 2.24
C LYS A 29 -10.50 -24.27 2.05
N ILE A 30 -10.19 -24.66 0.81
CA ILE A 30 -8.83 -25.05 0.43
C ILE A 30 -8.02 -23.76 0.22
N ARG A 31 -6.93 -23.62 0.95
CA ARG A 31 -5.94 -22.57 0.73
C ARG A 31 -4.95 -23.08 -0.31
N LYS A 32 -4.73 -22.29 -1.37
CA LYS A 32 -3.68 -22.56 -2.36
C LYS A 32 -2.36 -22.64 -1.60
N GLY A 33 -1.66 -23.76 -1.75
CA GLY A 33 -0.30 -23.89 -1.26
C GLY A 33 0.69 -23.24 -2.21
N GLN A 34 1.92 -23.11 -1.75
CA GLN A 34 3.02 -22.57 -2.54
C GLN A 34 3.75 -23.72 -3.22
N THR A 35 3.96 -23.63 -4.54
CA THR A 35 4.77 -24.65 -5.23
C THR A 35 6.26 -24.43 -4.96
N GLU A 36 7.08 -25.46 -5.18
CA GLU A 36 8.53 -25.35 -5.04
C GLU A 36 9.12 -24.30 -5.99
N GLU A 37 8.58 -24.17 -7.22
CA GLU A 37 9.04 -23.13 -8.14
C GLU A 37 8.74 -21.72 -7.61
N GLU A 38 7.52 -21.50 -7.11
CA GLU A 38 7.12 -20.22 -6.48
C GLU A 38 7.99 -19.90 -5.26
N PHE A 39 8.39 -20.92 -4.49
CA PHE A 39 9.29 -20.76 -3.35
C PHE A 39 10.71 -20.35 -3.78
N GLN A 40 11.28 -21.02 -4.79
CA GLN A 40 12.62 -20.70 -5.27
C GLN A 40 12.69 -19.31 -5.91
N GLU A 41 11.63 -18.88 -6.61
CA GLU A 41 11.54 -17.52 -7.16
C GLU A 41 11.51 -16.47 -6.05
N GLN A 42 10.66 -16.65 -5.03
CA GLN A 42 10.61 -15.75 -3.87
C GLN A 42 11.92 -15.74 -3.08
N LYS A 43 12.58 -16.89 -2.93
CA LYS A 43 13.89 -17.00 -2.29
C LYS A 43 14.94 -16.21 -3.07
N LYS A 44 14.97 -16.34 -4.40
CA LYS A 44 15.87 -15.57 -5.27
C LYS A 44 15.61 -14.07 -5.14
N GLN A 45 14.34 -13.66 -5.13
CA GLN A 45 13.96 -12.27 -4.93
C GLN A 45 14.38 -11.75 -3.54
N PHE A 46 14.17 -12.55 -2.49
CA PHE A 46 14.61 -12.21 -1.14
C PHE A 46 16.13 -12.03 -1.06
N TRP A 47 16.93 -12.86 -1.72
CA TRP A 47 18.39 -12.66 -1.75
C TRP A 47 18.82 -11.48 -2.61
N ALA A 48 18.08 -11.16 -3.67
CA ALA A 48 18.39 -10.05 -4.56
C ALA A 48 18.06 -8.68 -3.94
N THR A 49 16.87 -8.53 -3.34
CA THR A 49 16.39 -7.26 -2.79
C THR A 49 16.40 -7.22 -1.27
N GLY A 50 16.12 -8.34 -0.62
CA GLY A 50 16.15 -8.50 0.84
C GLY A 50 15.24 -7.54 1.62
N PRO A 51 15.08 -7.80 2.93
CA PRO A 51 14.54 -6.80 3.83
C PRO A 51 15.63 -5.73 4.00
N SER A 52 15.44 -4.56 3.39
CA SER A 52 16.29 -3.42 3.71
C SER A 52 15.99 -2.98 5.13
N VAL A 53 16.95 -3.10 6.05
CA VAL A 53 16.84 -2.45 7.36
C VAL A 53 16.66 -0.96 7.08
N SER A 54 15.60 -0.37 7.64
CA SER A 54 15.37 1.05 7.43
C SER A 54 16.52 1.84 8.05
N LYS A 55 17.47 2.31 7.24
CA LYS A 55 18.52 3.21 7.72
C LYS A 55 17.85 4.45 8.29
N THR A 56 18.39 5.00 9.37
CA THR A 56 17.88 6.22 10.02
C THR A 56 17.73 7.39 9.05
N ASP A 57 18.51 7.41 7.97
CA ASP A 57 18.48 8.43 6.92
C ASP A 57 17.57 8.13 5.75
N ILE A 58 16.83 7.01 5.73
CA ILE A 58 15.87 6.73 4.64
C ILE A 58 14.90 7.89 4.50
N LEU A 59 14.51 8.52 5.60
CA LEU A 59 13.60 9.66 5.56
C LEU A 59 14.24 10.89 4.90
N ALA A 60 15.55 11.09 5.05
CA ALA A 60 16.31 12.17 4.40
C ALA A 60 16.57 11.87 2.92
N GLU A 61 16.88 10.61 2.58
CA GLU A 61 16.98 10.11 1.20
C GLU A 61 15.62 10.16 0.49
N LEU A 62 14.54 9.85 1.20
CA LEU A 62 13.17 9.97 0.71
C LEU A 62 12.84 11.43 0.45
N MET A 63 13.27 12.37 1.29
CA MET A 63 13.09 13.81 1.03
C MET A 63 13.89 14.31 -0.18
N SER A 64 15.04 13.69 -0.52
CA SER A 64 15.78 14.01 -1.74
C SER A 64 15.18 13.36 -3.00
N ASP A 65 14.72 12.11 -2.90
CA ASP A 65 14.08 11.37 -4.00
C ASP A 65 12.68 11.95 -4.30
N LEU A 66 11.93 12.29 -3.26
CA LEU A 66 10.70 13.07 -3.33
C LEU A 66 10.96 14.58 -3.40
N SER A 67 12.10 15.01 -3.96
CA SER A 67 12.24 16.35 -4.51
C SER A 67 11.27 16.50 -5.71
N LEU A 68 9.98 16.55 -5.37
CA LEU A 68 8.82 17.06 -6.09
C LEU A 68 9.02 18.56 -6.43
N SER A 69 10.26 19.03 -6.51
CA SER A 69 10.60 20.43 -6.71
C SER A 69 11.15 20.71 -8.09
N LYS A 70 11.82 19.79 -8.82
CA LYS A 70 12.57 20.23 -10.02
C LYS A 70 12.79 19.27 -11.19
N ASN A 71 12.18 18.07 -11.24
CA ASN A 71 12.35 17.21 -12.42
C ASN A 71 11.15 17.34 -13.38
N GLU A 72 11.24 18.29 -14.31
CA GLU A 72 10.24 18.66 -15.33
C GLU A 72 9.96 17.57 -16.40
N GLY A 73 10.41 16.32 -16.23
CA GLY A 73 10.33 15.28 -17.27
C GLY A 73 9.38 14.12 -16.98
N SER A 74 9.06 13.82 -15.72
CA SER A 74 8.21 12.67 -15.36
C SER A 74 7.06 13.15 -14.48
N ALA A 75 5.88 13.35 -15.07
CA ALA A 75 4.67 13.60 -14.31
C ALA A 75 4.48 12.44 -13.31
N LEU A 76 4.54 12.76 -12.02
CA LEU A 76 4.53 11.78 -10.95
C LEU A 76 3.10 11.25 -10.78
N LEU A 77 2.80 10.12 -11.43
CA LEU A 77 1.47 9.52 -11.43
C LEU A 77 1.25 8.69 -10.17
N LEU A 78 0.87 9.35 -9.07
CA LEU A 78 0.66 8.73 -7.75
C LEU A 78 -0.29 7.52 -7.79
N ASN A 79 -1.30 7.57 -8.66
CA ASN A 79 -2.27 6.51 -8.90
C ASN A 79 -1.69 5.26 -9.59
N LYS A 80 -0.57 5.39 -10.31
CA LYS A 80 0.12 4.28 -11.01
C LYS A 80 1.33 3.74 -10.24
N MET A 81 1.69 4.36 -9.12
CA MET A 81 2.80 3.90 -8.28
C MET A 81 2.51 2.56 -7.62
N GLU A 82 3.58 1.80 -7.38
CA GLU A 82 3.52 0.65 -6.49
C GLU A 82 3.07 1.06 -5.09
N LYS A 83 2.47 0.11 -4.37
CA LYS A 83 1.88 0.39 -3.06
C LYS A 83 2.88 0.99 -2.07
N ILE A 84 4.10 0.48 -2.04
CA ILE A 84 5.15 0.91 -1.11
C ILE A 84 5.56 2.36 -1.41
N ASP A 85 5.75 2.71 -2.69
CA ASP A 85 6.13 4.07 -3.08
C ASP A 85 5.02 5.09 -2.86
N ARG A 86 3.77 4.67 -3.06
CA ARG A 86 2.63 5.49 -2.69
C ARG A 86 2.55 5.73 -1.18
N GLU A 87 2.76 4.70 -0.36
CA GLU A 87 2.78 4.86 1.11
C GLU A 87 3.89 5.82 1.55
N LYS A 88 5.09 5.72 0.95
CA LYS A 88 6.19 6.67 1.17
C LYS A 88 5.79 8.13 0.89
N VAL A 89 5.07 8.40 -0.20
CA VAL A 89 4.54 9.74 -0.50
C VAL A 89 3.59 10.22 0.61
N PHE A 90 2.67 9.36 1.05
CA PHE A 90 1.76 9.72 2.14
C PHE A 90 2.48 9.94 3.47
N TYR A 91 3.51 9.17 3.80
CA TYR A 91 4.33 9.42 4.99
C TYR A 91 5.00 10.79 4.94
N TYR A 92 5.52 11.19 3.78
CA TYR A 92 6.10 12.51 3.60
C TYR A 92 5.05 13.63 3.81
N LEU A 93 3.87 13.52 3.22
CA LEU A 93 2.81 14.52 3.40
C LEU A 93 2.33 14.60 4.86
N ASN A 94 2.13 13.46 5.52
CA ASN A 94 1.76 13.44 6.94
C ASN A 94 2.85 14.07 7.81
N ARG A 95 4.13 13.87 7.47
CA ARG A 95 5.23 14.54 8.17
C ARG A 95 5.14 16.05 8.04
N LEU A 96 4.92 16.59 6.83
CA LEU A 96 4.74 18.04 6.65
C LEU A 96 3.63 18.60 7.54
N TYR A 97 2.51 17.85 7.66
CA TYR A 97 1.43 18.20 8.58
C TYR A 97 1.89 18.23 10.04
N TYR A 98 2.60 17.20 10.52
CA TYR A 98 3.08 17.14 11.91
C TYR A 98 4.20 18.17 12.21
N ASP A 99 5.04 18.48 11.22
CA ASP A 99 6.06 19.53 11.27
C ASP A 99 5.44 20.94 11.13
N ARG A 100 4.10 21.05 11.08
CA ARG A 100 3.31 22.29 10.95
C ARG A 100 3.60 23.09 9.68
N GLN A 101 4.14 22.44 8.65
CA GLN A 101 4.39 23.04 7.34
C GLN A 101 3.13 22.92 6.45
N TYR A 102 2.01 23.48 6.92
CA TYR A 102 0.69 23.29 6.29
C TYR A 102 0.63 23.85 4.87
N ASP A 103 1.20 25.03 4.62
CA ASP A 103 1.26 25.64 3.29
C ASP A 103 1.99 24.75 2.28
N VAL A 104 3.14 24.19 2.69
CA VAL A 104 3.95 23.29 1.86
C VAL A 104 3.19 21.99 1.61
N CYS A 105 2.52 21.45 2.64
CA CYS A 105 1.69 20.26 2.50
C CYS A 105 0.60 20.47 1.45
N LEU A 106 -0.13 21.59 1.49
CA LEU A 106 -1.16 21.92 0.50
C LEU A 106 -0.58 22.08 -0.90
N GLN A 107 0.54 22.78 -1.06
CA GLN A 107 1.21 22.92 -2.36
C GLN A 107 1.59 21.56 -2.96
N LYS A 108 2.07 20.63 -2.13
CA LYS A 108 2.41 19.28 -2.58
C LYS A 108 1.18 18.44 -2.92
N ILE A 109 0.10 18.54 -2.15
CA ILE A 109 -1.18 17.89 -2.47
C ILE A 109 -1.70 18.39 -3.82
N ASP A 110 -1.74 19.71 -4.04
CA ASP A 110 -2.18 20.31 -5.30
C ASP A 110 -1.33 19.86 -6.50
N TYR A 111 -0.01 19.77 -6.31
CA TYR A 111 0.89 19.26 -7.32
C TYR A 111 0.59 17.79 -7.67
N LEU A 112 0.37 16.95 -6.67
CA LEU A 112 0.05 15.53 -6.89
C LEU A 112 -1.28 15.38 -7.62
N GLU A 113 -2.32 16.11 -7.18
CA GLU A 113 -3.65 16.05 -7.78
C GLU A 113 -3.65 16.43 -9.27
N LYS A 114 -2.98 17.54 -9.61
CA LYS A 114 -2.86 18.01 -11.01
C LYS A 114 -2.14 16.99 -11.89
N ASN A 115 -1.20 16.24 -11.34
CA ASN A 115 -0.39 15.29 -12.10
C ASN A 115 -1.00 13.88 -12.20
N MET A 116 -2.06 13.53 -11.47
CA MET A 116 -2.67 12.19 -11.54
C MET A 116 -3.40 11.87 -12.86
N ASN A 117 -3.60 12.87 -13.73
CA ASN A 117 -4.21 12.75 -15.06
C ASN A 117 -5.50 11.89 -15.06
N ILE A 118 -6.44 12.25 -14.19
CA ILE A 118 -7.72 11.56 -14.03
C ILE A 118 -8.71 12.15 -15.05
N PRO A 119 -9.29 11.34 -15.96
CA PRO A 119 -10.29 11.83 -16.90
C PRO A 119 -11.53 12.40 -16.20
N PRO A 120 -12.21 13.42 -16.76
CA PRO A 120 -13.40 14.01 -16.16
C PRO A 120 -14.55 13.01 -16.00
N ASP A 121 -14.67 12.03 -16.91
CA ASP A 121 -15.70 10.98 -16.87
C ASP A 121 -15.31 9.76 -16.01
N PHE A 122 -14.27 9.89 -15.17
CA PHE A 122 -13.74 8.77 -14.40
C PHE A 122 -14.66 8.38 -13.24
N ASN A 123 -15.43 7.31 -13.42
CA ASN A 123 -16.35 6.82 -12.40
C ASN A 123 -15.62 6.16 -11.22
N LEU A 124 -15.50 6.87 -10.10
CA LEU A 124 -14.85 6.40 -8.87
C LEU A 124 -15.63 5.31 -8.11
N ALA A 125 -16.92 5.12 -8.39
CA ALA A 125 -17.75 4.11 -7.73
C ALA A 125 -17.49 2.68 -8.26
N LEU A 126 -16.85 2.56 -9.44
CA LEU A 126 -16.53 1.26 -10.01
C LEU A 126 -15.45 0.54 -9.20
N LYS A 127 -15.66 -0.76 -8.94
CA LYS A 127 -14.73 -1.60 -8.17
C LYS A 127 -13.29 -1.57 -8.69
N LYS A 128 -13.11 -1.50 -10.02
CA LYS A 128 -11.79 -1.40 -10.68
C LYS A 128 -11.04 -0.09 -10.37
N ASN A 129 -11.77 0.96 -10.01
CA ASN A 129 -11.23 2.30 -9.74
C ASN A 129 -11.06 2.56 -8.23
N ARG A 130 -11.38 1.57 -7.38
CA ARG A 130 -11.34 1.70 -5.92
C ARG A 130 -9.99 2.16 -5.40
N SER A 131 -8.89 1.74 -6.02
CA SER A 131 -7.54 2.18 -5.63
C SER A 131 -7.40 3.70 -5.80
N VAL A 132 -7.77 4.23 -6.96
CA VAL A 132 -7.70 5.68 -7.25
C VAL A 132 -8.63 6.46 -6.31
N ALA A 133 -9.83 5.95 -6.07
CA ALA A 133 -10.78 6.56 -5.15
C ALA A 133 -10.26 6.63 -3.70
N HIS A 134 -9.52 5.62 -3.24
CA HIS A 134 -8.86 5.66 -1.94
C HIS A 134 -7.76 6.71 -1.88
N VAL A 135 -6.90 6.78 -2.89
CA VAL A 135 -5.83 7.80 -2.95
C VAL A 135 -6.39 9.21 -2.90
N LEU A 136 -7.43 9.49 -3.69
CA LEU A 136 -8.10 10.78 -3.68
C LEU A 136 -8.72 11.11 -2.32
N ARG A 137 -9.35 10.12 -1.67
CA ARG A 137 -9.92 10.32 -0.33
C ARG A 137 -8.83 10.65 0.69
N ASP A 138 -7.71 9.93 0.66
CA ASP A 138 -6.61 10.13 1.60
C ASP A 138 -5.94 11.50 1.40
N LEU A 139 -5.80 11.95 0.14
CA LEU A 139 -5.30 13.29 -0.19
C LEU A 139 -6.27 14.38 0.29
N GLN A 140 -7.58 14.21 0.05
CA GLN A 140 -8.59 15.15 0.48
C GLN A 140 -8.64 15.27 2.01
N ASP A 141 -8.63 14.13 2.71
CA ASP A 141 -8.64 14.12 4.17
C ASP A 141 -7.41 14.82 4.77
N LEU A 142 -6.23 14.66 4.16
CA LEU A 142 -5.04 15.38 4.60
C LEU A 142 -5.10 16.87 4.24
N ARG A 143 -5.68 17.22 3.10
CA ARG A 143 -5.92 18.60 2.67
C ARG A 143 -6.81 19.32 3.67
N ASP A 144 -7.95 18.73 4.03
CA ASP A 144 -8.92 19.30 4.97
C ASP A 144 -8.26 19.55 6.33
N ARG A 145 -7.48 18.56 6.81
CA ARG A 145 -6.67 18.70 8.02
C ARG A 145 -5.70 19.87 7.93
N CYS A 146 -4.94 20.01 6.85
CA CYS A 146 -4.00 21.14 6.68
C CYS A 146 -4.74 22.49 6.61
N GLN A 147 -5.84 22.57 5.87
CA GLN A 147 -6.64 23.80 5.72
C GLN A 147 -7.22 24.26 7.06
N SER A 148 -7.65 23.34 7.92
CA SER A 148 -8.19 23.68 9.25
C SER A 148 -7.21 24.38 10.19
N HIS A 149 -5.91 24.33 9.90
CA HIS A 149 -4.86 24.98 10.69
C HIS A 149 -4.31 26.26 10.05
N LEU A 150 -4.83 26.65 8.87
CA LEU A 150 -4.50 27.91 8.22
C LEU A 150 -5.53 28.99 8.60
N PRO A 151 -5.10 30.26 8.71
CA PRO A 151 -5.95 31.39 9.09
C PRO A 151 -6.95 31.79 8.00
#